data_AF-A0A1E8B0V6-F1
#
_entry.id   AF-A0A1E8B0V6-F1
#
_cell.length_a   1.000
_cell.length_b   1.000
_cell.length_c   1.000
_cell.angle_alpha   90.00
_cell.angle_beta   90.00
_cell.angle_gamma   90.00
#
_symmetry.space_group_name_H-M   'P 1'
#
loop_
_entity.id
_entity.type
_entity.pdbx_description
1 polymer ?
#
loop_
_entity_poly.entity_id
_entity_poly.type
_entity_poly.pdbx_seq_one_letter_code
_entity_poly.pdbx_strand_id
1 'polypeptide(L)'
;MNISSLDLLKIRLITQLGLNTFKYEKDKKKKQNKILLSASIALVGVMLMLYCGTSAYGLVKLGMSEIIPVYALVISSVLTLFFTIFKANGEIFAFKDYDFLMSLPIRVSTVITSRFLYLYLLNTIFSIIIMLPMGVVYCIHENPSVSFYLMWFISMFIASLIPTTIAAIFGAVITAIASKFKNANKITTILSFIVIITFGFFMLKNGNAQYSLNDMNGIGAIVSEQLTKVYPLANMFQKAIVNADIIAFILFVGISVIWYYLFVKILSLKYKQINTGISTYHMLSNYEINSMRKESVLVALYKKELKRFFSSTVYVINSGMGVVMAIAFSLAIVVVGPSQLIAYPGIEPLLQKIAPFAIAAAISMTCTTCVSLSLEGKNVWIIKSLPIAPKMIYDSKILMNLSLSIPASLISAVLLIIGLKLDVWSSLFIVITPITYSLFSAVWGIFINNRFGYYDWVSETQVVKQSIGAFVGMFGGLIVAVIPALLIGTATISNYKVFTFVVVIVLTIITIFLYKNESRRSIK
;
A
#
# COMPACT_ATOMS: atom_id res chain seq x y z
N MET A 1 -26.89 5.41 29.60
CA MET A 1 -26.39 6.34 28.58
C MET A 1 -26.42 5.62 27.24
N ASN A 2 -27.40 5.91 26.38
CA ASN A 2 -27.51 5.24 25.06
C ASN A 2 -26.46 5.85 24.12
N ILE A 3 -25.25 5.28 24.13
CA ILE A 3 -24.19 5.69 23.20
C ILE A 3 -24.62 5.25 21.79
N SER A 4 -24.79 6.20 20.87
CA SER A 4 -25.19 5.91 19.50
C SER A 4 -23.99 5.43 18.66
N SER A 5 -24.25 4.79 17.51
CA SER A 5 -23.21 4.38 16.57
C SER A 5 -22.44 5.58 16.01
N LEU A 6 -23.10 6.74 15.91
CA LEU A 6 -22.53 8.01 15.47
C LEU A 6 -21.53 8.57 16.48
N ASP A 7 -21.80 8.45 17.78
CA ASP A 7 -20.88 8.91 18.83
C ASP A 7 -19.57 8.12 18.82
N LEU A 8 -19.65 6.79 18.70
CA LEU A 8 -18.48 5.92 18.56
C LEU A 8 -17.70 6.24 17.28
N LEU A 9 -18.40 6.48 16.17
CA LEU A 9 -17.77 6.86 14.91
C LEU A 9 -17.06 8.22 15.02
N LYS A 10 -17.67 9.20 15.67
CA LYS A 10 -17.09 10.52 15.91
C LYS A 10 -15.81 10.41 16.74
N ILE A 11 -15.84 9.69 17.85
CA ILE A 11 -14.65 9.43 18.68
C ILE A 11 -13.56 8.77 17.84
N ARG A 12 -13.92 7.80 17.00
CA ARG A 12 -12.97 7.10 16.14
C ARG A 12 -12.33 8.00 15.09
N LEU A 13 -13.12 8.83 14.40
CA LEU A 13 -12.61 9.81 13.44
C LEU A 13 -11.66 10.79 14.13
N ILE A 14 -12.04 11.30 15.31
CA ILE A 14 -11.21 12.22 16.08
C ILE A 14 -9.87 11.57 16.48
N THR A 15 -9.90 10.34 16.96
CA THR A 15 -8.69 9.61 17.40
C THR A 15 -7.79 9.23 16.21
N GLN A 16 -8.38 8.76 15.11
CA GLN A 16 -7.62 8.30 13.93
C GLN A 16 -7.06 9.45 13.10
N LEU A 17 -7.84 10.52 12.90
CA LEU A 17 -7.36 11.75 12.23
C LEU A 17 -6.50 12.61 13.17
N GLY A 18 -6.50 12.32 14.47
CA GLY A 18 -5.79 13.10 15.47
C GLY A 18 -6.33 14.52 15.64
N LEU A 19 -7.62 14.75 15.39
CA LEU A 19 -8.25 16.09 15.45
C LEU A 19 -8.04 16.78 16.81
N ASN A 20 -7.95 15.99 17.89
CA ASN A 20 -7.64 16.51 19.23
C ASN A 20 -6.27 17.19 19.31
N THR A 21 -5.30 16.75 18.52
CA THR A 21 -3.96 17.37 18.50
C THR A 21 -3.96 18.75 17.84
N PHE A 22 -4.89 19.03 16.93
CA PHE A 22 -5.01 20.37 16.34
C PHE A 22 -5.59 21.40 17.31
N LYS A 23 -6.54 20.96 18.15
CA LYS A 23 -7.31 21.83 19.04
C LYS A 23 -6.71 21.96 20.45
N TYR A 24 -6.17 20.88 21.02
CA TYR A 24 -5.78 20.83 22.43
C TYR A 24 -4.26 20.71 22.67
N GLU A 25 -3.46 20.39 21.64
CA GLU A 25 -2.02 20.26 21.81
C GLU A 25 -1.35 21.65 21.91
N LYS A 26 -0.64 21.88 23.01
CA LYS A 26 0.08 23.15 23.27
C LYS A 26 1.50 23.15 22.70
N ASP A 27 2.07 21.97 22.43
CA ASP A 27 3.41 21.86 21.84
C ASP A 27 3.40 22.25 20.34
N LYS A 28 4.06 23.36 20.02
CA LYS A 28 4.17 23.90 18.66
C LYS A 28 4.79 22.89 17.68
N LYS A 29 5.76 22.07 18.12
CA LYS A 29 6.44 21.10 17.23
C LYS A 29 5.52 19.93 16.89
N LYS A 30 4.80 19.38 17.88
CA LYS A 30 3.80 18.31 17.65
C LYS A 30 2.67 18.80 16.75
N LYS A 31 2.20 20.03 16.95
CA LYS A 31 1.17 20.65 16.11
C LYS A 31 1.65 20.88 14.67
N GLN A 32 2.85 21.44 14.47
CA GLN A 32 3.43 21.61 13.13
C GLN A 32 3.61 20.28 12.39
N ASN A 33 4.10 19.25 13.08
CA ASN A 33 4.24 17.92 12.49
C ASN A 33 2.89 17.34 12.03
N LYS A 34 1.82 17.54 12.82
CA LYS A 34 0.47 17.10 12.44
C LYS A 34 -0.10 17.89 11.26
N ILE A 35 0.12 19.20 11.22
CA ILE A 35 -0.24 20.05 10.06
C ILE A 35 0.49 19.56 8.81
N LEU A 36 1.81 19.33 8.89
CA LEU A 36 2.61 18.84 7.78
C LEU A 36 2.08 17.49 7.28
N LEU A 37 1.80 16.54 8.18
CA LEU A 37 1.21 15.25 7.83
C LEU A 37 -0.13 15.41 7.10
N SER A 38 -1.03 16.25 7.61
CA SER A 38 -2.32 16.49 6.97
C SER A 38 -2.19 17.15 5.60
N ALA A 39 -1.24 18.09 5.44
CA ALA A 39 -0.94 18.72 4.16
C ALA A 39 -0.36 17.73 3.16
N SER A 40 0.53 16.81 3.60
CA SER A 40 1.05 15.74 2.74
C SER A 40 -0.05 14.79 2.27
N ILE A 41 -0.98 14.39 3.15
CA ILE A 41 -2.12 13.54 2.77
C ILE A 41 -3.01 14.26 1.75
N ALA A 42 -3.30 15.56 1.96
CA ALA A 42 -4.07 16.36 1.02
C ALA A 42 -3.37 16.48 -0.34
N LEU A 43 -2.05 16.73 -0.34
CA LEU A 43 -1.25 16.83 -1.55
C LEU A 43 -1.26 15.51 -2.35
N VAL A 44 -1.11 14.36 -1.68
CA VAL A 44 -1.23 13.04 -2.34
C VAL A 44 -2.63 12.85 -2.93
N GLY A 45 -3.67 13.26 -2.21
CA GLY A 45 -5.05 13.24 -2.72
C GLY A 45 -5.21 14.06 -4.00
N VAL A 46 -4.65 15.27 -4.05
CA VAL A 46 -4.65 16.14 -5.24
C VAL A 46 -3.86 15.51 -6.38
N MET A 47 -2.67 14.95 -6.12
CA MET A 47 -1.88 14.26 -7.15
C MET A 47 -2.64 13.07 -7.76
N LEU A 48 -3.35 12.30 -6.92
CA LEU A 48 -4.21 11.21 -7.40
C LEU A 48 -5.35 11.73 -8.27
N MET A 49 -6.02 12.82 -7.86
CA MET A 49 -7.07 13.44 -8.69
C MET A 49 -6.54 13.89 -10.04
N LEU A 50 -5.38 14.56 -10.06
CA LEU A 50 -4.73 15.01 -11.29
C LEU A 50 -4.38 13.81 -12.18
N TYR A 51 -3.78 12.76 -11.62
CA TYR A 51 -3.46 11.54 -12.36
C TYR A 51 -4.70 10.89 -12.99
N CYS A 52 -5.79 10.76 -12.23
CA CYS A 52 -7.06 10.25 -12.73
C CYS A 52 -7.70 11.14 -13.81
N GLY A 53 -7.59 12.46 -13.66
CA GLY A 53 -8.03 13.40 -14.69
C GLY A 53 -7.21 13.28 -15.98
N THR A 54 -5.88 13.21 -15.86
CA THR A 54 -4.99 13.05 -17.02
C THR A 54 -5.16 11.71 -17.72
N SER A 55 -5.45 10.63 -16.98
CA SER A 55 -5.70 9.32 -17.59
C SER A 55 -7.03 9.30 -18.33
N ALA A 56 -8.09 9.91 -17.78
CA ALA A 56 -9.34 10.12 -18.51
C ALA A 56 -9.13 10.97 -19.78
N TYR A 57 -8.36 12.06 -19.69
CA TYR A 57 -8.05 12.90 -20.84
C TYR A 57 -7.25 12.14 -21.91
N GLY A 58 -6.33 11.28 -21.49
CA GLY A 58 -5.60 10.36 -22.37
C GLY A 58 -6.54 9.41 -23.12
N LEU A 59 -7.54 8.84 -22.43
CA LEU A 59 -8.56 7.99 -23.06
C LEU A 59 -9.41 8.75 -24.08
N VAL A 60 -9.78 10.00 -23.79
CA VAL A 60 -10.51 10.83 -24.75
C VAL A 60 -9.66 11.09 -26.01
N LYS A 61 -8.37 11.40 -25.86
CA LYS A 61 -7.47 11.60 -27.01
C LYS A 61 -7.30 10.35 -27.88
N LEU A 62 -7.50 9.17 -27.32
CA LEU A 62 -7.46 7.90 -28.04
C LEU A 62 -8.81 7.56 -28.71
N GLY A 63 -9.83 8.43 -28.61
CA GLY A 63 -11.17 8.17 -29.14
C GLY A 63 -11.97 7.16 -28.30
N MET A 64 -11.56 6.92 -27.05
CA MET A 64 -12.08 5.86 -26.18
C MET A 64 -12.88 6.43 -24.98
N SER A 65 -13.67 7.48 -25.22
CA SER A 65 -14.42 8.20 -24.18
C SER A 65 -15.52 7.35 -23.53
N GLU A 66 -16.14 6.43 -24.28
CA GLU A 66 -17.22 5.55 -23.81
C GLU A 66 -16.84 4.62 -22.63
N ILE A 67 -15.54 4.33 -22.47
CA ILE A 67 -15.03 3.44 -21.41
C ILE A 67 -14.88 4.17 -20.08
N ILE A 68 -14.76 5.50 -20.09
CA ILE A 68 -14.40 6.29 -18.91
C ILE A 68 -15.30 5.96 -17.70
N PRO A 69 -16.64 5.85 -17.84
CA PRO A 69 -17.52 5.41 -16.74
C PRO A 69 -17.13 4.06 -16.13
N VAL A 70 -16.98 3.03 -16.97
CA VAL A 70 -16.64 1.67 -16.55
C VAL A 70 -15.26 1.63 -15.90
N TYR A 71 -14.30 2.31 -16.52
CA TYR A 71 -12.93 2.40 -16.04
C TYR A 71 -12.85 3.06 -14.66
N ALA A 72 -13.57 4.18 -14.46
CA ALA A 72 -13.63 4.89 -13.18
C ALA A 72 -14.23 4.01 -12.06
N LEU A 73 -15.31 3.28 -12.35
CA LEU A 73 -15.96 2.41 -11.39
C LEU A 73 -15.09 1.18 -11.05
N VAL A 74 -14.42 0.57 -12.03
CA VAL A 74 -13.55 -0.59 -11.78
C VAL A 74 -12.30 -0.19 -11.00
N ILE A 75 -11.61 0.90 -11.38
CA ILE A 75 -10.41 1.33 -10.65
C ILE A 75 -10.73 1.71 -9.20
N SER A 76 -11.81 2.48 -9.00
CA SER A 76 -12.25 2.83 -7.65
C SER A 76 -12.61 1.60 -6.82
N SER A 77 -13.23 0.59 -7.43
CA SER A 77 -13.55 -0.69 -6.79
C SER A 77 -12.30 -1.49 -6.43
N VAL A 78 -11.34 -1.60 -7.34
CA VAL A 78 -10.08 -2.33 -7.13
C VAL A 78 -9.26 -1.67 -6.03
N LEU A 79 -9.09 -0.34 -6.07
CA LEU A 79 -8.39 0.39 -5.02
C LEU A 79 -9.08 0.23 -3.66
N THR A 80 -10.40 0.39 -3.62
CA THR A 80 -11.19 0.17 -2.39
C THR A 80 -10.99 -1.23 -1.83
N LEU A 81 -11.02 -2.25 -2.70
CA LEU A 81 -10.85 -3.65 -2.30
C LEU A 81 -9.47 -3.86 -1.67
N PHE A 82 -8.39 -3.43 -2.33
CA PHE A 82 -7.04 -3.56 -1.80
C PHE A 82 -6.86 -2.83 -0.47
N PHE A 83 -7.24 -1.56 -0.39
CA PHE A 83 -7.13 -0.79 0.85
C PHE A 83 -7.91 -1.41 2.01
N THR A 84 -9.10 -1.93 1.73
CA THR A 84 -9.96 -2.53 2.74
C THR A 84 -9.45 -3.89 3.21
N ILE A 85 -8.92 -4.76 2.33
CA ILE A 85 -8.36 -6.05 2.74
C ILE A 85 -7.24 -5.83 3.78
N PHE A 86 -6.34 -4.88 3.53
CA PHE A 86 -5.24 -4.58 4.45
C PHE A 86 -5.66 -3.89 5.73
N LYS A 87 -6.76 -3.12 5.69
CA LYS A 87 -7.26 -2.36 6.84
C LYS A 87 -8.29 -3.15 7.66
N ALA A 88 -8.90 -4.19 7.10
CA ALA A 88 -9.92 -4.99 7.76
C ALA A 88 -9.37 -5.70 9.00
N ASN A 89 -8.14 -6.21 8.92
CA ASN A 89 -7.45 -6.79 10.07
C ASN A 89 -6.99 -5.68 11.03
N GLY A 90 -7.37 -5.77 12.31
CA GLY A 90 -7.09 -4.78 13.35
C GLY A 90 -8.10 -3.65 13.43
N GLU A 91 -8.88 -3.35 12.37
CA GLU A 91 -9.97 -2.36 12.43
C GLU A 91 -11.38 -2.97 12.48
N ILE A 92 -11.62 -4.12 11.83
CA ILE A 92 -12.90 -4.85 11.91
C ILE A 92 -12.77 -6.04 12.85
N PHE A 93 -11.68 -6.79 12.76
CA PHE A 93 -11.46 -8.03 13.50
C PHE A 93 -10.21 -7.90 14.39
N ALA A 94 -10.20 -8.60 15.53
CA ALA A 94 -9.08 -8.73 16.45
C ALA A 94 -8.43 -7.38 16.88
N PHE A 95 -9.24 -6.35 17.10
CA PHE A 95 -8.72 -5.05 17.50
C PHE A 95 -8.29 -5.04 18.99
N LYS A 96 -7.23 -4.29 19.28
CA LYS A 96 -6.54 -4.28 20.59
C LYS A 96 -7.44 -3.98 21.79
N ASP A 97 -8.40 -3.09 21.61
CA ASP A 97 -9.32 -2.65 22.67
C ASP A 97 -10.64 -3.46 22.68
N TYR A 98 -10.67 -4.65 22.07
CA TYR A 98 -11.90 -5.46 21.97
C TYR A 98 -12.48 -5.80 23.33
N ASP A 99 -11.66 -6.32 24.25
CA ASP A 99 -12.14 -6.75 25.55
C ASP A 99 -12.65 -5.57 26.39
N PHE A 100 -11.98 -4.41 26.30
CA PHE A 100 -12.44 -3.18 26.95
C PHE A 100 -13.75 -2.66 26.36
N LEU A 101 -13.87 -2.64 25.02
CA LEU A 101 -15.05 -2.10 24.37
C LEU A 101 -16.26 -3.02 24.54
N MET A 102 -16.03 -4.33 24.61
CA MET A 102 -17.06 -5.34 24.87
C MET A 102 -17.44 -5.48 26.35
N SER A 103 -16.64 -4.94 27.29
CA SER A 103 -17.01 -4.85 28.70
C SER A 103 -17.92 -3.67 29.01
N LEU A 104 -17.97 -2.66 28.13
CA LEU A 104 -18.91 -1.56 28.23
C LEU A 104 -20.34 -2.04 27.93
N PRO A 105 -21.38 -1.45 28.56
CA PRO A 105 -22.78 -1.79 28.34
C PRO A 105 -23.30 -1.22 27.00
N ILE A 106 -22.63 -1.54 25.90
CA ILE A 106 -22.94 -1.10 24.53
C ILE A 106 -23.36 -2.31 23.70
N ARG A 107 -24.41 -2.16 22.90
CA ARG A 107 -24.86 -3.23 21.99
C ARG A 107 -23.78 -3.52 20.94
N VAL A 108 -23.47 -4.81 20.73
CA VAL A 108 -22.47 -5.27 19.75
C VAL A 108 -22.79 -4.76 18.34
N SER A 109 -24.08 -4.72 17.95
CA SER A 109 -24.50 -4.18 16.65
C SER A 109 -24.09 -2.71 16.47
N THR A 110 -24.25 -1.88 17.50
CA THR A 110 -23.84 -0.47 17.49
C THR A 110 -22.34 -0.32 17.24
N VAL A 111 -21.53 -1.17 17.89
CA VAL A 111 -20.07 -1.19 17.70
C VAL A 111 -19.73 -1.54 16.25
N ILE A 112 -20.31 -2.61 15.72
CA ILE A 112 -20.02 -3.12 14.36
C ILE A 112 -20.45 -2.10 13.31
N THR A 113 -21.66 -1.55 13.42
CA THR A 113 -22.15 -0.52 12.51
C THR A 113 -21.24 0.70 12.52
N SER A 114 -20.79 1.16 13.70
CA SER A 114 -19.83 2.28 13.75
C SER A 114 -18.51 1.97 13.03
N ARG A 115 -18.04 0.71 13.10
CA ARG A 115 -16.79 0.29 12.46
C ARG A 115 -16.90 0.15 10.95
N PHE A 116 -17.98 -0.45 10.46
CA PHE A 116 -18.26 -0.58 9.03
C PHE A 116 -18.55 0.77 8.38
N LEU A 117 -19.25 1.67 9.08
CA LEU A 117 -19.52 3.02 8.60
C LEU A 117 -18.22 3.83 8.50
N TYR A 118 -17.33 3.72 9.48
CA TYR A 118 -15.99 4.33 9.40
C TYR A 118 -15.19 3.85 8.19
N LEU A 119 -15.17 2.54 7.92
CA LEU A 119 -14.46 2.01 6.75
C LEU A 119 -15.13 2.38 5.44
N TYR A 120 -16.47 2.38 5.40
CA TYR A 120 -17.23 2.85 4.25
C TYR A 120 -16.86 4.30 3.92
N LEU A 121 -16.92 5.22 4.88
CA LEU A 121 -16.59 6.63 4.67
C LEU A 121 -15.17 6.82 4.11
N LEU A 122 -14.19 6.09 4.63
CA LEU A 122 -12.82 6.15 4.12
C LEU A 122 -12.72 5.67 2.67
N ASN A 123 -13.47 4.63 2.32
CA ASN A 123 -13.48 4.09 0.98
C ASN A 123 -14.26 4.97 0.00
N THR A 124 -15.30 5.65 0.46
CA THR A 124 -16.01 6.65 -0.34
C THR A 124 -15.14 7.86 -0.66
N ILE A 125 -14.20 8.23 0.22
CA ILE A 125 -13.22 9.27 -0.11
C ILE A 125 -12.37 8.84 -1.32
N PHE A 126 -11.95 7.58 -1.39
CA PHE A 126 -11.21 7.07 -2.57
C PHE A 126 -12.07 7.05 -3.83
N SER A 127 -13.33 6.62 -3.76
CA SER A 127 -14.20 6.65 -4.94
C SER A 127 -14.42 8.07 -5.45
N ILE A 128 -14.62 9.05 -4.56
CA ILE A 128 -14.74 10.47 -4.95
C ILE A 128 -13.46 10.98 -5.61
N ILE A 129 -12.28 10.73 -5.01
CA ILE A 129 -10.98 11.17 -5.55
C ILE A 129 -10.76 10.67 -6.99
N ILE A 130 -11.27 9.48 -7.33
CA ILE A 130 -11.08 8.86 -8.64
C ILE A 130 -12.19 9.26 -9.62
N MET A 131 -13.45 9.09 -9.21
CA MET A 131 -14.60 9.28 -10.10
C MET A 131 -14.91 10.74 -10.38
N LEU A 132 -14.60 11.67 -9.46
CA LEU A 132 -14.85 13.09 -9.68
C LEU A 132 -14.03 13.64 -10.86
N PRO A 133 -12.69 13.57 -10.90
CA PRO A 133 -11.92 14.13 -12.01
C PRO A 133 -12.20 13.40 -13.34
N MET A 134 -12.42 12.08 -13.31
CA MET A 134 -12.78 11.32 -14.52
C MET A 134 -14.14 11.72 -15.06
N GLY A 135 -15.13 11.91 -14.19
CA GLY A 135 -16.47 12.39 -14.58
C GLY A 135 -16.45 13.81 -15.12
N VAL A 136 -15.64 14.72 -14.54
CA VAL A 136 -15.47 16.09 -15.06
C VAL A 136 -14.93 16.06 -16.49
N VAL A 137 -13.88 15.27 -16.76
CA VAL A 137 -13.32 15.14 -18.11
C VAL A 137 -14.35 14.55 -19.09
N TYR A 138 -15.12 13.55 -18.66
CA TYR A 138 -16.20 12.97 -19.47
C TYR A 138 -17.28 14.01 -19.81
N CYS A 139 -17.74 14.79 -18.82
CA CYS A 139 -18.76 15.82 -19.03
C CYS A 139 -18.34 16.89 -20.04
N ILE A 140 -17.07 17.31 -20.01
CA ILE A 140 -16.54 18.37 -20.88
C ILE A 140 -16.52 17.92 -22.35
N HIS A 141 -16.27 16.63 -22.63
CA HIS A 141 -16.09 16.14 -24.00
C HIS A 141 -17.37 15.56 -24.61
N GLU A 142 -18.12 14.78 -23.84
CA GLU A 142 -19.32 14.08 -24.35
C GLU A 142 -20.62 14.87 -24.14
N ASN A 143 -20.59 15.96 -23.35
CA ASN A 143 -21.76 16.78 -22.99
C ASN A 143 -23.02 15.93 -22.66
N PRO A 144 -22.95 15.08 -21.62
CA PRO A 144 -24.01 14.14 -21.31
C PRO A 144 -25.29 14.82 -20.81
N SER A 145 -26.40 14.08 -20.84
CA SER A 145 -27.71 14.54 -20.40
C SER A 145 -27.77 14.94 -18.91
N VAL A 146 -28.77 15.74 -18.51
CA VAL A 146 -28.90 16.22 -17.12
C VAL A 146 -29.01 15.09 -16.10
N SER A 147 -29.61 13.94 -16.48
CA SER A 147 -29.72 12.76 -15.62
C SER A 147 -28.35 12.16 -15.25
N PHE A 148 -27.34 12.31 -16.12
CA PHE A 148 -25.98 11.85 -15.86
C PHE A 148 -25.41 12.47 -14.58
N TYR A 149 -25.56 13.77 -14.37
CA TYR A 149 -24.96 14.45 -13.21
C TYR A 149 -25.48 13.89 -11.88
N LEU A 150 -26.79 13.62 -11.80
CA LEU A 150 -27.42 13.04 -10.61
C LEU A 150 -27.01 11.58 -10.42
N MET A 151 -27.03 10.78 -11.49
CA MET A 151 -26.61 9.37 -11.45
C MET A 151 -25.13 9.22 -11.07
N TRP A 152 -24.26 10.03 -11.65
CA TRP A 152 -22.82 10.02 -11.38
C TRP A 152 -22.53 10.40 -9.93
N PHE A 153 -23.16 11.46 -9.42
CA PHE A 153 -23.01 11.89 -8.03
C PHE A 153 -23.40 10.78 -7.05
N ILE A 154 -24.56 10.15 -7.23
CA ILE A 154 -25.02 9.04 -6.40
C ILE A 154 -24.05 7.85 -6.50
N SER A 155 -23.57 7.53 -7.71
CA SER A 155 -22.63 6.43 -7.92
C SER A 155 -21.29 6.62 -7.22
N MET A 156 -20.81 7.85 -6.99
CA MET A 156 -19.60 8.06 -6.19
C MET A 156 -19.73 7.47 -4.77
N PHE A 157 -20.92 7.53 -4.17
CA PHE A 157 -21.17 6.99 -2.83
C PHE A 157 -21.42 5.47 -2.83
N ILE A 158 -21.93 4.95 -3.95
CA ILE A 158 -22.32 3.53 -4.07
C ILE A 158 -21.16 2.66 -4.53
N ALA A 159 -20.26 3.19 -5.36
CA ALA A 159 -19.16 2.45 -5.97
C ALA A 159 -18.30 1.68 -4.94
N SER A 160 -18.12 2.22 -3.73
CA SER A 160 -17.33 1.57 -2.69
C SER A 160 -18.07 0.44 -1.94
N LEU A 161 -19.41 0.41 -1.94
CA LEU A 161 -20.20 -0.48 -1.07
C LEU A 161 -19.86 -1.97 -1.27
N ILE A 162 -20.02 -2.48 -2.49
CA ILE A 162 -19.75 -3.89 -2.78
C ILE A 162 -18.27 -4.24 -2.56
N PRO A 163 -17.29 -3.47 -3.10
CA PRO A 163 -15.87 -3.71 -2.83
C PRO A 163 -15.52 -3.76 -1.35
N THR A 164 -16.13 -2.89 -0.51
CA THR A 164 -15.88 -2.93 0.94
C THR A 164 -16.34 -4.24 1.57
N THR A 165 -17.50 -4.76 1.18
CA THR A 165 -18.03 -6.02 1.76
C THR A 165 -17.19 -7.22 1.34
N ILE A 166 -16.83 -7.30 0.06
CA ILE A 166 -15.98 -8.37 -0.48
C ILE A 166 -14.63 -8.35 0.24
N ALA A 167 -14.02 -7.18 0.37
CA ALA A 167 -12.75 -7.04 1.07
C ALA A 167 -12.85 -7.38 2.57
N ALA A 168 -13.96 -7.05 3.23
CA ALA A 168 -14.19 -7.43 4.63
C ALA A 168 -14.33 -8.96 4.78
N ILE A 169 -14.96 -9.65 3.83
CA ILE A 169 -15.01 -11.13 3.78
C ILE A 169 -13.61 -11.71 3.64
N PHE A 170 -12.84 -11.26 2.64
CA PHE A 170 -11.46 -11.72 2.45
C PHE A 170 -10.61 -11.45 3.68
N GLY A 171 -10.69 -10.25 4.25
CA GLY A 171 -10.00 -9.90 5.49
C GLY A 171 -10.40 -10.80 6.67
N ALA A 172 -11.68 -11.13 6.80
CA ALA A 172 -12.17 -12.06 7.82
C ALA A 172 -11.61 -13.48 7.63
N VAL A 173 -11.65 -14.00 6.41
CA VAL A 173 -11.13 -15.33 6.07
C VAL A 173 -9.62 -15.41 6.32
N ILE A 174 -8.86 -14.41 5.88
CA ILE A 174 -7.42 -14.32 6.14
C ILE A 174 -7.15 -14.34 7.65
N THR A 175 -7.91 -13.55 8.43
CA THR A 175 -7.74 -13.47 9.88
C THR A 175 -8.11 -14.78 10.57
N ALA A 176 -9.18 -15.46 10.12
CA ALA A 176 -9.62 -16.74 10.67
C ALA A 176 -8.68 -17.91 10.35
N ILE A 177 -8.04 -17.91 9.16
CA ILE A 177 -7.00 -18.88 8.84
C ILE A 177 -5.76 -18.57 9.67
N ALA A 178 -5.37 -17.30 9.76
CA ALA A 178 -4.20 -16.87 10.51
C ALA A 178 -4.29 -17.20 12.01
N SER A 179 -5.44 -17.02 12.65
CA SER A 179 -5.62 -17.25 14.08
C SER A 179 -5.40 -18.70 14.52
N LYS A 180 -5.43 -19.66 13.58
CA LYS A 180 -5.16 -21.08 13.86
C LYS A 180 -3.67 -21.39 14.07
N PHE A 181 -2.78 -20.44 13.81
CA PHE A 181 -1.34 -20.68 13.86
C PHE A 181 -0.66 -19.81 14.90
N LYS A 182 0.42 -20.34 15.48
CA LYS A 182 1.26 -19.68 16.49
C LYS A 182 1.77 -18.29 16.07
N ASN A 183 1.87 -18.03 14.76
CA ASN A 183 2.33 -16.77 14.18
C ASN A 183 1.26 -16.14 13.26
N ALA A 184 0.07 -15.88 13.79
CA ALA A 184 -1.07 -15.36 13.02
C ALA A 184 -0.73 -14.17 12.11
N ASN A 185 0.07 -13.23 12.59
CA ASN A 185 0.44 -12.04 11.81
C ASN A 185 1.34 -12.38 10.60
N LYS A 186 2.20 -13.41 10.70
CA LYS A 186 3.00 -13.89 9.56
C LYS A 186 2.11 -14.47 8.47
N ILE A 187 1.13 -15.28 8.88
CA ILE A 187 0.24 -15.97 7.95
C ILE A 187 -0.75 -15.02 7.30
N THR A 188 -1.27 -14.06 8.06
CA THR A 188 -2.07 -12.97 7.51
C THR A 188 -1.30 -12.26 6.40
N THR A 189 -0.03 -11.96 6.63
CA THR A 189 0.83 -11.30 5.65
C THR A 189 1.03 -12.17 4.39
N ILE A 190 1.40 -13.44 4.57
CA ILE A 190 1.63 -14.36 3.44
C ILE A 190 0.36 -14.52 2.60
N LEU A 191 -0.79 -14.76 3.24
CA LEU A 191 -2.07 -14.88 2.55
C LEU A 191 -2.45 -13.59 1.81
N SER A 192 -2.18 -12.43 2.41
CA SER A 192 -2.43 -11.14 1.74
C SER A 192 -1.58 -10.99 0.48
N PHE A 193 -0.29 -11.35 0.51
CA PHE A 193 0.56 -11.33 -0.68
C PHE A 193 0.12 -12.33 -1.73
N ILE A 194 -0.28 -13.54 -1.34
CA ILE A 194 -0.81 -14.54 -2.27
C ILE A 194 -2.01 -13.96 -3.03
N VAL A 195 -2.97 -13.35 -2.33
CA VAL A 195 -4.16 -12.74 -2.96
C VAL A 195 -3.78 -11.65 -3.97
N ILE A 196 -2.82 -10.78 -3.64
CA ILE A 196 -2.35 -9.73 -4.56
C ILE A 196 -1.70 -10.35 -5.80
N ILE A 197 -0.83 -11.34 -5.60
CA ILE A 197 -0.07 -11.97 -6.68
C ILE A 197 -1.01 -12.78 -7.59
N THR A 198 -1.96 -13.56 -7.05
CA THR A 198 -2.93 -14.30 -7.87
C THR A 198 -3.88 -13.35 -8.59
N PHE A 199 -4.34 -12.28 -7.94
CA PHE A 199 -5.15 -11.27 -8.60
C PHE A 199 -4.39 -10.59 -9.75
N GLY A 200 -3.14 -10.17 -9.52
CA GLY A 200 -2.28 -9.58 -10.54
C GLY A 200 -1.99 -10.55 -11.69
N PHE A 201 -1.70 -11.81 -11.39
CA PHE A 201 -1.47 -12.85 -12.40
C PHE A 201 -2.72 -13.13 -13.24
N PHE A 202 -3.90 -13.20 -12.61
CA PHE A 202 -5.17 -13.38 -13.31
C PHE A 202 -5.46 -12.22 -14.26
N MET A 203 -5.20 -10.97 -13.83
CA MET A 203 -5.33 -9.79 -14.68
C MET A 203 -4.36 -9.84 -15.87
N LEU A 204 -3.09 -10.20 -15.66
CA LEU A 204 -2.09 -10.30 -16.72
C LEU A 204 -2.42 -11.42 -17.73
N LYS A 205 -2.84 -12.60 -17.25
CA LYS A 205 -3.19 -13.74 -18.11
C LYS A 205 -4.38 -13.42 -19.03
N ASN A 206 -5.38 -12.71 -18.51
CA ASN A 206 -6.55 -12.31 -19.31
C ASN A 206 -6.28 -11.12 -20.23
N GLY A 207 -5.20 -10.36 -20.00
CA GLY A 207 -4.75 -9.28 -20.89
C GLY A 207 -3.92 -9.73 -22.10
N ASN A 208 -3.55 -11.01 -22.19
CA ASN A 208 -2.67 -11.56 -23.24
C ASN A 208 -3.38 -11.92 -24.56
N ALA A 209 -4.50 -11.28 -24.89
CA ALA A 209 -5.02 -11.39 -26.24
C ALA A 209 -4.19 -10.49 -27.17
N GLN A 210 -3.64 -11.05 -28.25
CA GLN A 210 -2.88 -10.30 -29.25
C GLN A 210 -3.80 -9.29 -29.91
N TYR A 211 -3.62 -8.00 -29.60
CA TYR A 211 -4.41 -6.93 -30.21
C TYR A 211 -3.58 -6.18 -31.25
N SER A 212 -4.04 -6.22 -32.49
CA SER A 212 -3.51 -5.41 -33.59
C SER A 212 -3.95 -3.95 -33.40
N LEU A 213 -3.00 -3.02 -33.46
CA LEU A 213 -3.23 -1.58 -33.35
C LEU A 213 -4.03 -0.97 -34.52
N ASN A 214 -4.38 -1.77 -35.53
CA ASN A 214 -5.04 -1.27 -36.74
C ASN A 214 -6.56 -1.04 -36.55
N ASP A 215 -7.17 -1.53 -35.47
CA ASP A 215 -8.60 -1.35 -35.15
C ASP A 215 -8.81 -0.44 -33.92
N MET A 216 -8.24 0.77 -33.92
CA MET A 216 -8.35 1.72 -32.80
C MET A 216 -9.80 2.04 -32.39
N ASN A 217 -10.77 1.94 -33.31
CA ASN A 217 -12.19 2.19 -33.04
C ASN A 217 -12.88 1.07 -32.24
N GLY A 218 -12.30 -0.13 -32.16
CA GLY A 218 -12.89 -1.30 -31.49
C GLY A 218 -12.28 -1.65 -30.12
N ILE A 219 -11.07 -1.14 -29.83
CA ILE A 219 -10.34 -1.46 -28.59
C ILE A 219 -11.17 -1.07 -27.36
N GLY A 220 -11.94 0.03 -27.45
CA GLY A 220 -12.66 0.52 -26.29
C GLY A 220 -13.83 -0.36 -25.86
N ALA A 221 -14.63 -0.82 -26.82
CA ALA A 221 -15.69 -1.78 -26.57
C ALA A 221 -15.13 -3.10 -26.01
N ILE A 222 -14.01 -3.58 -26.55
CA ILE A 222 -13.36 -4.83 -26.12
C ILE A 222 -12.84 -4.73 -24.67
N VAL A 223 -12.16 -3.63 -24.33
CA VAL A 223 -11.66 -3.40 -22.96
C VAL A 223 -12.84 -3.27 -21.99
N SER A 224 -13.90 -2.56 -22.38
CA SER A 224 -15.12 -2.47 -21.57
C SER A 224 -15.76 -3.84 -21.36
N GLU A 225 -15.82 -4.69 -22.39
CA GLU A 225 -16.37 -6.05 -22.29
C GLU A 225 -15.55 -6.94 -21.32
N GLN A 226 -14.22 -6.82 -21.33
CA GLN A 226 -13.37 -7.54 -20.37
C GLN A 226 -13.56 -7.03 -18.94
N LEU A 227 -13.62 -5.72 -18.75
CA LEU A 227 -13.83 -5.11 -17.43
C LEU A 227 -15.20 -5.49 -16.85
N THR A 228 -16.23 -5.53 -17.70
CA THR A 228 -17.59 -5.92 -17.31
C THR A 228 -17.74 -7.43 -17.06
N LYS A 229 -16.93 -8.29 -17.69
CA LYS A 229 -16.85 -9.72 -17.34
C LYS A 229 -16.26 -9.94 -15.96
N VAL A 230 -15.21 -9.19 -15.60
CA VAL A 230 -14.57 -9.28 -14.27
C VAL A 230 -15.46 -8.69 -13.18
N TYR A 231 -16.17 -7.58 -13.48
CA TYR A 231 -17.10 -6.96 -12.56
C TYR A 231 -18.49 -6.75 -13.19
N PRO A 232 -19.41 -7.73 -13.08
CA PRO A 232 -20.72 -7.69 -13.75
C PRO A 232 -21.57 -6.45 -13.45
N LEU A 233 -21.42 -5.85 -12.25
CA LEU A 233 -22.08 -4.59 -11.89
C LEU A 233 -21.63 -3.41 -12.75
N ALA A 234 -20.42 -3.46 -13.31
CA ALA A 234 -19.94 -2.45 -14.23
C ALA A 234 -20.74 -2.45 -15.55
N ASN A 235 -21.31 -3.58 -15.97
CA ASN A 235 -22.18 -3.65 -17.16
C ASN A 235 -23.49 -2.88 -16.92
N MET A 236 -24.11 -3.12 -15.75
CA MET A 236 -25.33 -2.41 -15.36
C MET A 236 -25.07 -0.90 -15.22
N PHE A 237 -23.93 -0.53 -14.65
CA PHE A 237 -23.50 0.87 -14.54
C PHE A 237 -23.23 1.49 -15.92
N GLN A 238 -22.59 0.76 -16.84
CA GLN A 238 -22.35 1.25 -18.20
C GLN A 238 -23.67 1.56 -18.91
N LYS A 239 -24.63 0.63 -18.87
CA LYS A 239 -25.96 0.84 -19.47
C LYS A 239 -26.70 2.02 -18.83
N ALA A 240 -26.61 2.14 -17.51
CA ALA A 240 -27.24 3.24 -16.78
C ALA A 240 -26.67 4.61 -17.18
N ILE A 241 -25.34 4.71 -17.31
CA ILE A 241 -24.65 5.99 -17.51
C ILE A 241 -24.54 6.38 -18.99
N VAL A 242 -24.19 5.44 -19.87
CA VAL A 242 -23.98 5.69 -21.29
C VAL A 242 -25.32 5.75 -22.05
N ASN A 243 -26.25 4.82 -21.75
CA ASN A 243 -27.55 4.76 -22.43
C ASN A 243 -28.66 5.52 -21.68
N ALA A 244 -28.32 6.20 -20.57
CA ALA A 244 -29.27 6.90 -19.69
C ALA A 244 -30.45 6.02 -19.17
N ASP A 245 -30.22 4.71 -19.00
CA ASP A 245 -31.23 3.77 -18.52
C ASP A 245 -31.43 3.86 -17.00
N ILE A 246 -32.54 4.47 -16.59
CA ILE A 246 -32.92 4.67 -15.19
C ILE A 246 -33.19 3.34 -14.47
N ILE A 247 -33.71 2.32 -15.17
CA ILE A 247 -34.04 1.03 -14.56
C ILE A 247 -32.73 0.30 -14.22
N ALA A 248 -31.77 0.29 -15.14
CA ALA A 248 -30.44 -0.25 -14.88
C ALA A 248 -29.75 0.47 -13.70
N PHE A 249 -29.92 1.79 -13.58
CA PHE A 249 -29.40 2.56 -12.47
C PHE A 249 -30.04 2.17 -11.12
N ILE A 250 -31.37 2.11 -11.05
CA ILE A 250 -32.10 1.73 -9.84
C ILE A 250 -31.70 0.32 -9.39
N LEU A 251 -31.55 -0.62 -10.32
CA LEU A 251 -31.09 -1.97 -10.02
C LEU A 251 -29.66 -1.98 -9.48
N PHE A 252 -28.74 -1.23 -10.08
CA PHE A 252 -27.36 -1.09 -9.60
C PHE A 252 -27.30 -0.55 -8.16
N VAL A 253 -28.07 0.51 -7.87
CA VAL A 253 -28.18 1.10 -6.54
C VAL A 253 -28.81 0.10 -5.55
N GLY A 254 -29.95 -0.48 -5.91
CA GLY A 254 -30.70 -1.40 -5.07
C GLY A 254 -29.89 -2.62 -4.67
N ILE A 255 -29.25 -3.29 -5.64
CA ILE A 255 -28.39 -4.46 -5.39
C ILE A 255 -27.25 -4.09 -4.43
N SER A 256 -26.57 -2.96 -4.67
CA SER A 256 -25.42 -2.54 -3.87
C SER A 256 -25.80 -2.22 -2.42
N VAL A 257 -26.90 -1.50 -2.21
CA VAL A 257 -27.38 -1.12 -0.87
C VAL A 257 -27.93 -2.32 -0.11
N ILE A 258 -28.78 -3.14 -0.75
CA ILE A 258 -29.36 -4.34 -0.12
C ILE A 258 -28.25 -5.32 0.27
N TRP A 259 -27.28 -5.55 -0.63
CA TRP A 259 -26.13 -6.41 -0.35
C TRP A 259 -25.34 -5.93 0.86
N TYR A 260 -24.99 -4.64 0.90
CA TYR A 260 -24.25 -4.07 2.03
C TYR A 260 -25.01 -4.18 3.34
N TYR A 261 -26.31 -3.87 3.34
CA TYR A 261 -27.16 -3.97 4.52
C TYR A 261 -27.25 -5.41 5.06
N LEU A 262 -27.52 -6.38 4.17
CA LEU A 262 -27.58 -7.80 4.53
C LEU A 262 -26.25 -8.28 5.09
N PHE A 263 -25.14 -7.90 4.45
CA PHE A 263 -23.80 -8.26 4.89
C PHE A 263 -23.51 -7.78 6.32
N VAL A 264 -23.73 -6.49 6.61
CA VAL A 264 -23.51 -5.92 7.95
C VAL A 264 -24.41 -6.60 8.98
N LYS A 265 -25.67 -6.88 8.63
CA LYS A 265 -26.63 -7.54 9.52
C LYS A 265 -26.19 -8.97 9.86
N ILE A 266 -25.86 -9.80 8.87
CA ILE A 266 -25.41 -11.19 9.06
C ILE A 266 -24.15 -11.21 9.91
N LEU A 267 -23.18 -10.35 9.57
CA LEU A 267 -21.90 -10.29 10.27
C LEU A 267 -22.10 -9.86 11.72
N SER A 268 -23.04 -8.94 12.00
CA SER A 268 -23.35 -8.52 13.36
C SER A 268 -23.84 -9.64 14.28
N LEU A 269 -24.57 -10.61 13.74
CA LEU A 269 -25.09 -11.75 14.50
C LEU A 269 -23.98 -12.74 14.88
N LYS A 270 -23.00 -12.93 13.99
CA LYS A 270 -21.91 -13.89 14.18
C LYS A 270 -20.62 -13.27 14.73
N TYR A 271 -20.59 -11.95 14.89
CA TYR A 271 -19.37 -11.21 15.22
C TYR A 271 -18.70 -11.66 16.52
N LYS A 272 -19.50 -11.88 17.58
CA LYS A 272 -18.95 -12.34 18.87
C LYS A 272 -18.24 -13.68 18.69
N GLN A 273 -18.87 -14.64 18.02
CA GLN A 273 -18.32 -15.97 17.75
C GLN A 273 -17.04 -15.92 16.91
N ILE A 274 -17.06 -15.11 15.83
CA ILE A 274 -15.90 -14.90 14.95
C ILE A 274 -14.74 -14.32 15.76
N ASN A 275 -14.98 -13.25 16.52
CA ASN A 275 -13.90 -12.56 17.21
C ASN A 275 -13.37 -13.35 18.42
N THR A 276 -14.22 -14.06 19.17
CA THR A 276 -13.75 -14.97 20.23
C THR A 276 -12.95 -16.13 19.65
N GLY A 277 -13.37 -16.72 18.52
CA GLY A 277 -12.61 -17.79 17.87
C GLY A 277 -11.24 -17.32 17.33
N ILE A 278 -11.12 -16.04 17.02
CA ILE A 278 -9.87 -15.41 16.60
C ILE A 278 -8.99 -15.03 17.80
N SER A 279 -9.57 -14.60 18.93
CA SER A 279 -8.84 -14.07 20.09
C SER A 279 -8.48 -15.10 21.17
N THR A 280 -9.23 -16.20 21.31
CA THR A 280 -9.04 -17.18 22.41
C THR A 280 -7.81 -18.07 22.28
N TYR A 281 -7.12 -18.07 21.14
CA TYR A 281 -6.04 -19.04 20.90
C TYR A 281 -4.65 -18.55 21.33
N HIS A 282 -4.49 -17.90 22.49
CA HIS A 282 -3.17 -17.66 23.08
C HIS A 282 -3.20 -17.53 24.61
N MET A 283 -3.42 -18.64 25.30
CA MET A 283 -2.88 -18.81 26.65
C MET A 283 -2.20 -20.18 26.72
N LEU A 284 -0.95 -20.26 26.23
CA LEU A 284 -0.08 -21.36 26.62
C LEU A 284 0.29 -21.11 28.08
N SER A 285 -0.47 -21.71 29.00
CA SER A 285 -0.26 -21.69 30.46
C SER A 285 1.15 -22.18 30.86
N ASN A 286 1.84 -22.92 29.98
CA ASN A 286 3.13 -23.57 30.27
C ASN A 286 4.22 -23.05 29.34
N TYR A 287 4.51 -21.74 29.38
CA TYR A 287 5.76 -21.24 28.78
C TYR A 287 6.93 -21.55 29.71
N GLU A 288 7.60 -22.67 29.47
CA GLU A 288 8.87 -22.99 30.11
C GLU A 288 10.03 -22.31 29.35
N ILE A 289 10.82 -21.52 30.08
CA ILE A 289 12.05 -20.93 29.54
C ILE A 289 13.08 -22.05 29.40
N ASN A 290 13.08 -22.74 28.25
CA ASN A 290 14.15 -23.64 27.90
C ASN A 290 15.42 -22.86 27.55
N SER A 291 16.56 -23.37 28.04
CA SER A 291 17.94 -22.86 27.95
C SER A 291 18.16 -21.61 27.08
N MET A 292 18.54 -20.50 27.72
CA MET A 292 18.97 -19.30 27.01
C MET A 292 20.34 -19.54 26.37
N ARG A 293 20.38 -19.58 25.03
CA ARG A 293 21.64 -19.62 24.29
C ARG A 293 22.33 -18.25 24.38
N LYS A 294 23.61 -18.25 24.75
CA LYS A 294 24.44 -17.03 24.78
C LYS A 294 24.75 -16.62 23.34
N GLU A 295 24.20 -15.50 22.90
CA GLU A 295 24.43 -14.93 21.58
C GLU A 295 25.20 -13.61 21.69
N SER A 296 25.87 -13.19 20.60
CA SER A 296 26.48 -11.86 20.57
C SER A 296 25.40 -10.78 20.59
N VAL A 297 25.74 -9.61 21.16
CA VAL A 297 24.79 -8.49 21.34
C VAL A 297 24.11 -8.11 20.02
N LEU A 298 24.88 -8.00 18.93
CA LEU A 298 24.37 -7.63 17.62
C LEU A 298 23.40 -8.69 17.06
N VAL A 299 23.69 -9.98 17.23
CA VAL A 299 22.81 -11.07 16.77
C VAL A 299 21.52 -11.11 17.57
N ALA A 300 21.59 -10.88 18.89
CA ALA A 300 20.41 -10.81 19.75
C ALA A 300 19.49 -9.64 19.35
N LEU A 301 20.07 -8.45 19.10
CA LEU A 301 19.33 -7.30 18.60
C LEU A 301 18.74 -7.55 17.21
N TYR A 302 19.51 -8.12 16.29
CA TYR A 302 19.03 -8.47 14.95
C TYR A 302 17.86 -9.47 14.99
N LYS A 303 17.93 -10.52 15.83
CA LYS A 303 16.82 -11.47 16.01
C LYS A 303 15.60 -10.82 16.64
N LYS A 304 15.79 -9.86 17.54
CA LYS A 304 14.70 -9.04 18.09
C LYS A 304 13.99 -8.28 16.96
N GLU A 305 14.75 -7.63 16.06
CA GLU A 305 14.19 -6.91 14.91
C GLU A 305 13.45 -7.84 13.93
N LEU A 306 14.03 -9.00 13.61
CA LEU A 306 13.36 -10.01 12.78
C LEU A 306 12.03 -10.47 13.39
N LYS A 307 12.03 -10.79 14.70
CA LYS A 307 10.81 -11.18 15.41
C LYS A 307 9.77 -10.06 15.38
N ARG A 308 10.20 -8.81 15.60
CA ARG A 308 9.32 -7.62 15.57
C ARG A 308 8.71 -7.39 14.19
N PHE A 309 9.52 -7.50 13.13
CA PHE A 309 9.04 -7.31 11.76
C PHE A 309 7.92 -8.30 11.44
N PHE A 310 8.18 -9.59 11.61
CA PHE A 310 7.22 -10.63 11.30
C PHE A 310 6.07 -10.73 12.31
N SER A 311 6.16 -10.09 13.48
CA SER A 311 5.04 -10.01 14.42
C SER A 311 4.02 -8.96 14.04
N SER A 312 4.28 -8.06 13.10
CA SER A 312 3.35 -7.00 12.71
C SER A 312 2.99 -7.09 11.23
N THR A 313 1.75 -7.49 10.94
CA THR A 313 1.27 -7.56 9.54
C THR A 313 1.33 -6.20 8.85
N VAL A 314 0.97 -5.13 9.55
CA VAL A 314 1.00 -3.77 8.99
C VAL A 314 2.42 -3.38 8.62
N TYR A 315 3.40 -3.75 9.46
CA TYR A 315 4.81 -3.48 9.19
C TYR A 315 5.34 -4.27 8.00
N VAL A 316 5.06 -5.58 7.92
CA VAL A 316 5.51 -6.39 6.77
C VAL A 316 4.84 -5.97 5.48
N ILE A 317 3.54 -5.70 5.48
CA ILE A 317 2.83 -5.29 4.25
C ILE A 317 3.35 -3.93 3.77
N ASN A 318 3.66 -2.98 4.67
CA ASN A 318 4.10 -1.67 4.24
C ASN A 318 5.58 -1.64 3.83
N SER A 319 6.46 -2.09 4.71
CA SER A 319 7.92 -2.04 4.49
C SER A 319 8.41 -3.23 3.67
N GLY A 320 7.65 -4.32 3.54
CA GLY A 320 7.98 -5.47 2.68
C GLY A 320 7.38 -5.40 1.27
N MET A 321 6.46 -4.47 0.99
CA MET A 321 5.85 -4.35 -0.35
C MET A 321 6.91 -4.07 -1.42
N GLY A 322 7.95 -3.31 -1.11
CA GLY A 322 9.03 -3.00 -2.06
C GLY A 322 9.74 -4.25 -2.59
N VAL A 323 9.98 -5.25 -1.74
CA VAL A 323 10.51 -6.57 -2.13
C VAL A 323 9.56 -7.28 -3.09
N VAL A 324 8.26 -7.28 -2.77
CA VAL A 324 7.23 -7.93 -3.60
C VAL A 324 7.10 -7.24 -4.95
N MET A 325 7.11 -5.91 -4.99
CA MET A 325 7.08 -5.12 -6.22
C MET A 325 8.30 -5.41 -7.10
N ALA A 326 9.51 -5.47 -6.53
CA ALA A 326 10.73 -5.77 -7.28
C ALA A 326 10.66 -7.15 -7.94
N ILE A 327 10.31 -8.19 -7.17
CA ILE A 327 10.22 -9.56 -7.68
C ILE A 327 9.08 -9.70 -8.69
N ALA A 328 7.91 -9.13 -8.40
CA ALA A 328 6.75 -9.20 -9.30
C ALA A 328 7.02 -8.49 -10.63
N PHE A 329 7.66 -7.32 -10.60
CA PHE A 329 8.07 -6.60 -11.80
C PHE A 329 9.05 -7.43 -12.64
N SER A 330 10.08 -8.00 -12.00
CA SER A 330 11.04 -8.85 -12.70
C SER A 330 10.42 -10.12 -13.27
N LEU A 331 9.53 -10.76 -12.53
CA LEU A 331 8.82 -11.95 -12.98
C LEU A 331 7.89 -11.63 -14.16
N ALA A 332 7.19 -10.50 -14.11
CA ALA A 332 6.31 -10.06 -15.20
C ALA A 332 7.08 -9.91 -16.52
N ILE A 333 8.28 -9.32 -16.48
CA ILE A 333 9.13 -9.17 -17.67
C ILE A 333 9.54 -10.54 -18.24
N VAL A 334 9.87 -11.50 -17.39
CA VAL A 334 10.21 -12.87 -17.84
C VAL A 334 9.00 -13.58 -18.44
N VAL A 335 7.80 -13.42 -17.86
CA VAL A 335 6.57 -14.09 -18.31
C VAL A 335 6.05 -13.51 -19.62
N VAL A 336 6.08 -12.19 -19.79
CA VAL A 336 5.68 -11.50 -21.04
C VAL A 336 6.67 -11.84 -22.16
N GLY A 337 7.95 -11.95 -21.81
CA GLY A 337 9.03 -12.29 -22.73
C GLY A 337 9.40 -11.14 -23.69
N PRO A 338 10.59 -11.19 -24.29
CA PRO A 338 11.04 -10.14 -25.21
C PRO A 338 10.19 -10.06 -26.49
N SER A 339 9.62 -11.18 -26.96
CA SER A 339 8.81 -11.24 -28.20
C SER A 339 7.55 -10.37 -28.18
N GLN A 340 6.92 -10.18 -27.02
CA GLN A 340 5.75 -9.30 -26.89
C GLN A 340 6.14 -7.84 -26.70
N LEU A 341 7.32 -7.56 -26.12
CA LEU A 341 7.87 -6.20 -26.00
C LEU A 341 8.36 -5.65 -27.35
N ILE A 342 8.81 -6.53 -28.26
CA ILE A 342 9.22 -6.20 -29.64
C ILE A 342 8.04 -5.69 -30.49
N ALA A 343 6.79 -6.02 -30.14
CA ALA A 343 5.60 -5.49 -30.83
C ALA A 343 5.49 -3.95 -30.72
N TYR A 344 6.22 -3.33 -29.79
CA TYR A 344 6.29 -1.88 -29.61
C TYR A 344 7.74 -1.39 -29.76
N PRO A 345 8.14 -0.97 -30.97
CA PRO A 345 9.51 -0.54 -31.24
C PRO A 345 9.91 0.63 -30.31
N GLY A 346 11.02 0.47 -29.60
CA GLY A 346 11.58 1.47 -28.66
C GLY A 346 11.32 1.20 -27.18
N ILE A 347 10.37 0.33 -26.81
CA ILE A 347 10.09 0.00 -25.40
C ILE A 347 11.19 -0.86 -24.79
N GLU A 348 11.63 -1.89 -25.50
CA GLU A 348 12.71 -2.78 -25.04
C GLU A 348 14.01 -2.04 -24.67
N PRO A 349 14.62 -1.21 -25.55
CA PRO A 349 15.84 -0.48 -25.20
C PRO A 349 15.62 0.57 -24.11
N LEU A 350 14.41 1.12 -23.97
CA LEU A 350 14.07 2.02 -22.87
C LEU A 350 14.01 1.27 -21.52
N LEU A 351 13.38 0.09 -21.51
CA LEU A 351 13.28 -0.78 -20.35
C LEU A 351 14.66 -1.24 -19.87
N GLN A 352 15.55 -1.64 -20.78
CA GLN A 352 16.92 -2.03 -20.41
C GLN A 352 17.68 -0.91 -19.69
N LYS A 353 17.47 0.34 -20.11
CA LYS A 353 18.11 1.52 -19.49
C LYS A 353 17.53 1.88 -18.12
N ILE A 354 16.21 1.74 -17.95
CA ILE A 354 15.50 2.17 -16.73
C ILE A 354 15.42 1.06 -15.67
N ALA A 355 15.47 -0.21 -16.07
CA ALA A 355 15.28 -1.37 -15.20
C ALA A 355 16.12 -1.36 -13.90
N PRO A 356 17.42 -1.01 -13.90
CA PRO A 356 18.21 -0.92 -12.67
C PRO A 356 17.62 0.06 -11.65
N PHE A 357 17.09 1.20 -12.12
CA PHE A 357 16.48 2.22 -11.29
C PHE A 357 15.05 1.87 -10.89
N ALA A 358 14.31 1.14 -11.73
CA ALA A 358 12.98 0.63 -11.38
C ALA A 358 13.05 -0.35 -10.20
N ILE A 359 13.99 -1.31 -10.23
CA ILE A 359 14.24 -2.19 -9.07
C ILE A 359 14.75 -1.37 -7.89
N ALA A 360 15.70 -0.45 -8.10
CA ALA A 360 16.23 0.38 -7.02
C ALA A 360 15.14 1.21 -6.32
N ALA A 361 14.14 1.72 -7.06
CA ALA A 361 12.99 2.43 -6.51
C ALA A 361 12.12 1.50 -5.66
N ALA A 362 11.78 0.31 -6.18
CA ALA A 362 11.01 -0.69 -5.43
C ALA A 362 11.74 -1.14 -4.16
N ILE A 363 13.05 -1.42 -4.24
CA ILE A 363 13.87 -1.80 -3.10
C ILE A 363 14.01 -0.65 -2.10
N SER A 364 14.12 0.60 -2.55
CA SER A 364 14.19 1.76 -1.64
C SER A 364 12.92 1.98 -0.83
N MET A 365 11.76 1.53 -1.33
CA MET A 365 10.53 1.48 -0.54
C MET A 365 10.59 0.41 0.57
N THR A 366 11.49 -0.56 0.46
CA THR A 366 11.82 -1.50 1.55
C THR A 366 12.75 -0.81 2.54
N CYS A 367 12.18 0.11 3.33
CA CYS A 367 12.88 0.85 4.37
C CYS A 367 12.25 0.50 5.72
N THR A 368 12.77 -0.53 6.40
CA THR A 368 12.32 -0.92 7.75
C THR A 368 12.92 0.02 8.81
N THR A 369 14.10 0.56 8.53
CA THR A 369 14.84 1.44 9.44
C THR A 369 14.16 2.78 9.70
N CYS A 370 13.30 3.27 8.81
CA CYS A 370 12.57 4.53 8.99
C CYS A 370 11.51 4.51 10.09
N VAL A 371 11.11 3.31 10.55
CA VAL A 371 10.09 3.11 11.59
C VAL A 371 10.56 2.24 12.75
N SER A 372 11.61 1.45 12.59
CA SER A 372 12.07 0.47 13.59
C SER A 372 12.46 1.04 14.97
N LEU A 373 13.02 2.25 15.09
CA LEU A 373 13.23 2.92 16.38
C LEU A 373 11.89 3.37 16.99
N SER A 374 11.05 4.07 16.22
CA SER A 374 9.71 4.50 16.66
C SER A 374 8.83 3.34 17.14
N LEU A 375 8.94 2.16 16.52
CA LEU A 375 8.24 0.94 16.92
C LEU A 375 8.66 0.37 18.29
N GLU A 376 9.76 0.86 18.88
CA GLU A 376 10.07 0.55 20.28
C GLU A 376 9.08 1.22 21.24
N GLY A 377 8.51 2.38 20.85
CA GLY A 377 7.47 3.09 21.59
C GLY A 377 7.84 3.29 23.06
N LYS A 378 6.94 2.85 23.95
CA LYS A 378 7.12 2.90 25.41
C LYS A 378 8.31 2.10 25.94
N ASN A 379 8.86 1.17 25.16
CA ASN A 379 10.00 0.33 25.57
C ASN A 379 11.35 0.91 25.15
N VAL A 380 11.38 2.10 24.54
CA VAL A 380 12.65 2.71 24.07
C VAL A 380 13.66 2.92 25.21
N TRP A 381 13.17 3.18 26.43
CA TRP A 381 14.02 3.37 27.61
C TRP A 381 14.88 2.14 27.90
N ILE A 382 14.39 0.92 27.65
CA ILE A 382 15.12 -0.33 27.87
C ILE A 382 16.39 -0.34 27.01
N ILE A 383 16.27 0.02 25.74
CA ILE A 383 17.41 0.03 24.81
C ILE A 383 18.37 1.17 25.13
N LYS A 384 17.85 2.32 25.58
CA LYS A 384 18.67 3.46 26.01
C LYS A 384 19.45 3.19 27.30
N SER A 385 18.93 2.34 28.19
CA SER A 385 19.58 1.99 29.45
C SER A 385 20.62 0.87 29.32
N LEU A 386 20.65 0.14 28.20
CA LEU A 386 21.62 -0.92 27.99
C LEU A 386 23.03 -0.31 27.82
N PRO A 387 24.08 -0.93 28.42
CA PRO A 387 25.47 -0.47 28.28
C PRO A 387 26.05 -0.89 26.92
N ILE A 388 25.41 -0.46 25.84
CA ILE A 388 25.75 -0.80 24.46
C ILE A 388 25.88 0.46 23.62
N ALA A 389 26.83 0.47 22.68
CA ALA A 389 27.00 1.60 21.78
C ALA A 389 25.77 1.78 20.86
N PRO A 390 25.30 3.02 20.62
CA PRO A 390 24.21 3.29 19.67
C PRO A 390 24.41 2.68 18.30
N LYS A 391 25.67 2.64 17.83
CA LYS A 391 26.07 1.98 16.60
C LYS A 391 25.55 0.54 16.50
N MET A 392 25.68 -0.28 17.56
CA MET A 392 25.22 -1.68 17.52
C MET A 392 23.70 -1.79 17.35
N ILE A 393 22.95 -0.85 17.92
CA ILE A 393 21.49 -0.77 17.76
C ILE A 393 21.15 -0.42 16.31
N TYR A 394 21.83 0.58 15.73
CA TYR A 394 21.64 0.97 14.34
C TYR A 394 22.04 -0.13 13.37
N ASP A 395 23.18 -0.78 13.57
CA ASP A 395 23.66 -1.89 12.75
C ASP A 395 22.65 -3.05 12.75
N SER A 396 22.07 -3.39 13.91
CA SER A 396 21.04 -4.45 13.99
C SER A 396 19.80 -4.14 13.14
N LYS A 397 19.40 -2.87 13.08
CA LYS A 397 18.24 -2.38 12.31
C LYS A 397 18.56 -2.30 10.81
N ILE A 398 19.78 -1.87 10.45
CA ILE A 398 20.27 -1.90 9.07
C ILE A 398 20.33 -3.34 8.55
N LEU A 399 20.92 -4.27 9.31
CA LEU A 399 21.02 -5.68 8.93
C LEU A 399 19.65 -6.29 8.69
N MET A 400 18.65 -5.94 9.50
CA MET A 400 17.27 -6.38 9.30
C MET A 400 16.70 -5.88 7.96
N ASN A 401 16.94 -4.63 7.57
CA ASN A 401 16.54 -4.12 6.26
C ASN A 401 17.25 -4.88 5.11
N LEU A 402 18.58 -4.99 5.21
CA LEU A 402 19.43 -5.62 4.20
C LEU A 402 19.09 -7.11 4.01
N SER A 403 18.68 -7.80 5.07
CA SER A 403 18.24 -9.20 5.01
C SER A 403 17.00 -9.41 4.12
N LEU A 404 16.20 -8.37 3.90
CA LEU A 404 15.05 -8.39 3.00
C LEU A 404 15.43 -7.87 1.60
N SER A 405 16.10 -6.73 1.53
CA SER A 405 16.35 -6.01 0.28
C SER A 405 17.43 -6.64 -0.60
N ILE A 406 18.54 -7.13 -0.02
CA ILE A 406 19.65 -7.71 -0.82
C ILE A 406 19.20 -8.99 -1.52
N PRO A 407 18.63 -10.01 -0.85
CA PRO A 407 18.19 -11.22 -1.54
C PRO A 407 17.16 -10.94 -2.63
N ALA A 408 16.19 -10.06 -2.35
CA ALA A 408 15.19 -9.63 -3.33
C ALA A 408 15.83 -8.96 -4.55
N SER A 409 16.81 -8.08 -4.34
CA SER A 409 17.53 -7.41 -5.42
C SER A 409 18.30 -8.39 -6.31
N LEU A 410 18.95 -9.39 -5.72
CA LEU A 410 19.70 -10.41 -6.47
C LEU A 410 18.77 -11.30 -7.29
N ILE A 411 17.66 -11.77 -6.71
CA ILE A 411 16.64 -12.56 -7.42
C ILE A 411 16.08 -11.73 -8.59
N SER A 412 15.73 -10.47 -8.33
CA SER A 412 15.18 -9.55 -9.34
C SER A 412 16.16 -9.28 -10.47
N ALA A 413 17.45 -9.15 -10.15
CA ALA A 413 18.52 -8.96 -11.13
C ALA A 413 18.69 -10.20 -12.02
N VAL A 414 18.74 -11.41 -11.44
CA VAL A 414 18.83 -12.66 -12.20
C VAL A 414 17.66 -12.81 -13.18
N LEU A 415 16.43 -12.57 -12.70
CA LEU A 415 15.23 -12.64 -13.53
C LEU A 415 15.29 -11.64 -14.70
N LEU A 416 15.74 -10.40 -14.47
CA LEU A 416 15.81 -9.40 -15.55
C LEU A 416 16.94 -9.64 -16.54
N ILE A 417 18.08 -10.17 -16.10
CA ILE A 417 19.16 -10.56 -17.02
C ILE A 417 18.64 -11.62 -18.00
N ILE A 418 17.87 -12.59 -17.51
CA ILE A 418 17.23 -13.63 -18.34
C ILE A 418 16.15 -13.02 -19.23
N GLY A 419 15.26 -12.19 -18.67
CA GLY A 419 14.09 -11.65 -19.38
C GLY A 419 14.41 -10.62 -20.46
N LEU A 420 15.39 -9.74 -20.20
CA LEU A 420 15.76 -8.63 -21.10
C LEU A 420 16.98 -8.91 -21.97
N LYS A 421 17.65 -10.06 -21.80
CA LYS A 421 18.86 -10.46 -22.55
C LYS A 421 19.92 -9.35 -22.58
N LEU A 422 20.26 -8.85 -21.39
CA LEU A 422 21.12 -7.68 -21.22
C LEU A 422 22.58 -7.96 -21.61
N ASP A 423 23.28 -6.92 -22.08
CA ASP A 423 24.73 -6.96 -22.25
C ASP A 423 25.44 -7.01 -20.87
N VAL A 424 26.74 -7.36 -20.89
CA VAL A 424 27.55 -7.54 -19.67
C VAL A 424 27.52 -6.31 -18.77
N TRP A 425 27.61 -5.11 -19.34
CA TRP A 425 27.62 -3.86 -18.57
C TRP A 425 26.26 -3.53 -17.97
N SER A 426 25.17 -3.72 -18.71
CA SER A 426 23.82 -3.50 -18.18
C SER A 426 23.47 -4.53 -17.10
N SER A 427 23.93 -5.77 -17.27
CA SER A 427 23.84 -6.83 -16.25
C SER A 427 24.60 -6.46 -14.97
N LEU A 428 25.77 -5.82 -15.09
CA LEU A 428 26.50 -5.34 -13.92
C LEU A 428 25.72 -4.24 -13.18
N PHE A 429 25.15 -3.27 -13.90
CA PHE A 429 24.39 -2.19 -13.30
C PHE A 429 23.07 -2.64 -12.68
N ILE A 430 22.41 -3.66 -13.22
CA ILE A 430 21.16 -4.19 -12.66
C ILE A 430 21.39 -4.91 -11.32
N VAL A 431 22.62 -5.38 -11.06
CA VAL A 431 23.03 -5.95 -9.77
C VAL A 431 23.48 -4.85 -8.81
N ILE A 432 24.41 -3.99 -9.23
CA ILE A 432 25.05 -3.01 -8.33
C ILE A 432 24.08 -1.91 -7.91
N THR A 433 23.26 -1.41 -8.82
CA THR A 433 22.39 -0.24 -8.55
C THR A 433 21.41 -0.54 -7.42
N PRO A 434 20.59 -1.61 -7.46
CA PRO A 434 19.66 -1.90 -6.36
C PRO A 434 20.35 -2.17 -5.01
N ILE A 435 21.55 -2.77 -5.01
CA ILE A 435 22.31 -3.04 -3.77
C ILE A 435 22.77 -1.73 -3.13
N THR A 436 23.28 -0.79 -3.92
CA THR A 436 23.69 0.54 -3.40
C THR A 436 22.49 1.32 -2.85
N TYR A 437 21.34 1.26 -3.51
CA TYR A 437 20.10 1.85 -3.00
C TYR A 437 19.55 1.15 -1.76
N SER A 438 19.74 -0.16 -1.63
CA SER A 438 19.41 -0.92 -0.43
C SER A 438 20.23 -0.45 0.78
N LEU A 439 21.54 -0.19 0.60
CA LEU A 439 22.39 0.37 1.64
C LEU A 439 21.99 1.81 1.99
N PHE A 440 21.80 2.65 0.97
CA PHE A 440 21.38 4.03 1.14
C PHE A 440 20.06 4.14 1.90
N SER A 441 19.02 3.43 1.45
CA SER A 441 17.69 3.45 2.07
C SER A 441 17.71 2.97 3.52
N ALA A 442 18.53 1.95 3.85
CA ALA A 442 18.68 1.49 5.23
C ALA A 442 19.28 2.59 6.14
N VAL A 443 20.35 3.25 5.70
CA VAL A 443 21.03 4.32 6.46
C VAL A 443 20.17 5.58 6.53
N TRP A 444 19.57 5.98 5.39
CA TRP A 444 18.64 7.09 5.29
C TRP A 444 17.45 6.92 6.24
N GLY A 445 16.88 5.72 6.30
CA GLY A 445 15.79 5.43 7.21
C GLY A 445 16.19 5.62 8.68
N ILE A 446 17.38 5.19 9.09
CA ILE A 446 17.87 5.45 10.46
C ILE A 446 18.01 6.95 10.71
N PHE A 447 18.63 7.68 9.78
CA PHE A 447 18.79 9.13 9.86
C PHE A 447 17.43 9.82 10.09
N ILE A 448 16.43 9.47 9.29
CA ILE A 448 15.08 10.02 9.41
C ILE A 448 14.40 9.62 10.73
N ASN A 449 14.44 8.34 11.09
CA ASN A 449 13.77 7.83 12.28
C ASN A 449 14.38 8.41 13.57
N ASN A 450 15.70 8.60 13.61
CA ASN A 450 16.38 9.23 14.74
C ASN A 450 16.04 10.73 14.87
N ARG A 451 15.56 11.38 13.82
CA ARG A 451 15.17 12.81 13.85
C ARG A 451 13.68 13.03 14.03
N PHE A 452 12.85 12.17 13.46
CA PHE A 452 11.39 12.27 13.45
C PHE A 452 10.72 11.11 14.21
N GLY A 453 11.44 10.52 15.17
CA GLY A 453 10.97 9.40 15.96
C GLY A 453 9.65 9.69 16.67
N TYR A 454 8.69 8.78 16.53
CA TYR A 454 7.36 8.88 17.13
C TYR A 454 7.13 7.72 18.10
N TYR A 455 7.33 7.97 19.39
CA TYR A 455 7.27 6.96 20.45
C TYR A 455 5.89 6.87 21.15
N ASP A 456 5.07 7.92 21.05
CA ASP A 456 3.75 8.03 21.70
C ASP A 456 2.62 7.49 20.80
N TRP A 457 2.73 6.25 20.34
CA TRP A 457 1.74 5.64 19.44
C TRP A 457 0.79 4.69 20.18
N VAL A 458 -0.46 4.63 19.69
CA VAL A 458 -1.52 3.75 20.22
C VAL A 458 -1.65 2.48 19.37
N SER A 459 -1.48 2.62 18.05
CA SER A 459 -1.46 1.52 17.08
C SER A 459 -0.19 1.54 16.23
N GLU A 460 0.30 0.37 15.83
CA GLU A 460 1.49 0.24 14.97
C GLU A 460 1.29 0.93 13.61
N THR A 461 0.05 1.00 13.12
CA THR A 461 -0.33 1.71 11.90
C THR A 461 0.02 3.21 11.95
N GLN A 462 -0.09 3.85 13.11
CA GLN A 462 0.28 5.26 13.27
C GLN A 462 1.78 5.46 12.97
N VAL A 463 2.63 4.55 13.44
CA VAL A 463 4.08 4.61 13.19
C VAL A 463 4.39 4.22 11.74
N VAL A 464 3.83 3.12 11.27
CA VAL A 464 4.22 2.52 9.99
C VAL A 464 3.68 3.28 8.78
N LYS A 465 2.44 3.80 8.85
CA LYS A 465 1.76 4.42 7.70
C LYS A 465 1.49 5.91 7.83
N GLN A 466 1.40 6.43 9.06
CA GLN A 466 0.96 7.81 9.32
C GLN A 466 2.04 8.67 9.98
N SER A 467 3.25 8.15 10.17
CA SER A 467 4.35 8.94 10.72
C SER A 467 5.12 9.64 9.61
N ILE A 468 5.62 10.84 9.94
CA ILE A 468 6.53 11.58 9.06
C ILE A 468 7.78 10.74 8.80
N GLY A 469 8.27 10.01 9.81
CA GLY A 469 9.42 9.13 9.68
C GLY A 469 9.22 8.06 8.60
N ALA A 470 8.05 7.41 8.59
CA ALA A 470 7.68 6.45 7.55
C ALA A 470 7.60 7.10 6.17
N PHE A 471 6.90 8.22 6.06
CA PHE A 471 6.70 8.91 4.78
C PHE A 471 8.04 9.39 4.18
N VAL A 472 8.80 10.20 4.92
CA VAL A 472 10.07 10.78 4.44
C VAL A 472 11.14 9.70 4.25
N GLY A 473 11.15 8.68 5.11
CA GLY A 473 12.09 7.56 4.99
C GLY A 473 11.88 6.75 3.72
N MET A 474 10.65 6.29 3.46
CA MET A 474 10.33 5.49 2.28
C MET A 474 10.37 6.30 0.98
N PHE A 475 9.68 7.45 0.93
CA PHE A 475 9.60 8.26 -0.29
C PHE A 475 10.92 8.98 -0.59
N GLY A 476 11.73 9.30 0.41
CA GLY A 476 13.06 9.88 0.19
C GLY A 476 13.94 8.96 -0.65
N GLY A 477 14.00 7.66 -0.31
CA GLY A 477 14.73 6.67 -1.11
C GLY A 477 14.15 6.50 -2.52
N LEU A 478 12.81 6.48 -2.64
CA LEU A 478 12.13 6.37 -3.93
C LEU A 478 12.43 7.55 -4.86
N ILE A 479 12.35 8.78 -4.36
CA ILE A 479 12.60 9.99 -5.16
C ILE A 479 14.02 9.98 -5.71
N VAL A 480 15.00 9.60 -4.88
CA VAL A 480 16.41 9.52 -5.30
C VAL A 480 16.60 8.49 -6.42
N ALA A 481 15.82 7.40 -6.45
CA ALA A 481 15.87 6.39 -7.51
C ALA A 481 15.11 6.81 -8.79
N VAL A 482 13.99 7.51 -8.65
CA VAL A 482 13.12 7.91 -9.77
C VAL A 482 13.73 9.05 -10.59
N ILE A 483 14.45 9.99 -9.96
CA ILE A 483 15.07 11.12 -10.69
C ILE A 483 16.03 10.63 -11.79
N PRO A 484 17.03 9.74 -11.51
CA PRO A 484 17.87 9.16 -12.55
C PRO A 484 17.08 8.41 -13.63
N ALA A 485 16.03 7.67 -13.25
CA ALA A 485 15.19 6.95 -14.21
C ALA A 485 14.50 7.91 -15.20
N LEU A 486 13.99 9.04 -14.72
CA LEU A 486 13.34 10.06 -15.56
C LEU A 486 14.33 10.77 -16.48
N LEU A 487 15.52 11.11 -15.99
CA LEU A 487 16.57 11.74 -16.80
C LEU A 487 17.02 10.84 -17.95
N ILE A 488 17.20 9.55 -17.67
CA ILE A 488 17.49 8.54 -18.71
C ILE A 488 16.31 8.38 -19.67
N GLY A 489 15.08 8.34 -19.14
CA GLY A 489 13.86 8.10 -19.94
C GLY A 489 13.51 9.24 -20.90
N THR A 490 13.89 10.48 -20.57
CA THR A 490 13.68 11.67 -21.43
C THR A 490 14.76 11.85 -22.50
N ALA A 491 15.69 10.89 -22.63
CA ALA A 491 16.83 10.94 -23.56
C ALA A 491 17.75 12.17 -23.42
N THR A 492 17.65 12.92 -22.30
CA THR A 492 18.56 14.03 -21.99
C THR A 492 19.99 13.56 -21.76
N ILE A 493 20.17 12.30 -21.39
CA ILE A 493 21.47 11.66 -21.15
C ILE A 493 21.87 10.81 -22.35
N SER A 494 22.97 11.20 -23.00
CA SER A 494 23.53 10.49 -24.17
C SER A 494 24.14 9.13 -23.81
N ASN A 495 24.88 9.05 -22.69
CA ASN A 495 25.51 7.81 -22.21
C ASN A 495 24.98 7.38 -20.84
N TYR A 496 23.91 6.57 -20.83
CA TYR A 496 23.26 6.11 -19.61
C TYR A 496 24.15 5.24 -18.72
N LYS A 497 25.14 4.52 -19.29
CA LYS A 497 26.06 3.65 -18.53
C LYS A 497 26.99 4.47 -17.66
N VAL A 498 27.61 5.50 -18.22
CA VAL A 498 28.47 6.44 -17.47
C VAL A 498 27.65 7.16 -16.40
N PHE A 499 26.45 7.63 -16.76
CA PHE A 499 25.56 8.29 -15.81
C PHE A 499 25.18 7.36 -14.64
N THR A 500 24.80 6.11 -14.92
CA THR A 500 24.47 5.12 -13.88
C THR A 500 25.66 4.86 -12.96
N PHE A 501 26.87 4.75 -13.52
CA PHE A 501 28.10 4.60 -12.74
C PHE A 501 28.35 5.79 -11.80
N VAL A 502 28.21 7.02 -12.29
CA VAL A 502 28.36 8.23 -11.48
C VAL A 502 27.33 8.26 -10.35
N VAL A 503 26.06 7.96 -10.64
CA VAL A 503 24.99 7.92 -9.64
C VAL A 503 25.31 6.91 -8.53
N VAL A 504 25.76 5.71 -8.89
CA VAL A 504 26.15 4.66 -7.93
C VAL A 504 27.29 5.12 -7.03
N ILE A 505 28.33 5.77 -7.57
CA ILE A 505 29.46 6.29 -6.79
C ILE A 505 28.99 7.38 -5.83
N VAL A 506 28.27 8.37 -6.33
CA VAL A 506 27.78 9.50 -5.52
C VAL A 506 26.90 8.99 -4.39
N LEU A 507 25.98 8.07 -4.66
CA LEU A 507 25.10 7.50 -3.65
C LEU A 507 25.89 6.71 -2.60
N THR A 508 26.93 5.98 -3.02
CA THR A 508 27.80 5.25 -2.09
C THR A 508 28.54 6.19 -1.15
N ILE A 509 29.10 7.30 -1.67
CA ILE A 509 29.79 8.32 -0.86
C ILE A 509 28.82 8.94 0.16
N ILE A 510 27.61 9.32 -0.28
CA ILE A 510 26.56 9.86 0.59
C ILE A 510 26.21 8.86 1.69
N THR A 511 26.06 7.59 1.34
CA THR A 511 25.73 6.51 2.29
C THR A 511 26.81 6.35 3.36
N ILE A 512 28.09 6.34 2.97
CA ILE A 512 29.23 6.24 3.90
C ILE A 512 29.26 7.42 4.86
N PHE A 513 29.07 8.64 4.33
CA PHE A 513 29.07 9.86 5.13
C PHE A 513 27.92 9.86 6.14
N LEU A 514 26.70 9.54 5.70
CA LEU A 514 25.52 9.44 6.58
C LEU A 514 25.70 8.38 7.66
N TYR A 515 26.21 7.20 7.29
CA TYR A 515 26.44 6.11 8.23
C TYR A 515 27.44 6.48 9.32
N LYS A 516 28.57 7.10 8.95
CA LYS A 516 29.60 7.53 9.91
C LYS A 516 29.08 8.60 10.88
N ASN A 517 28.23 9.50 10.40
CA ASN A 517 27.61 10.54 11.22
C ASN A 517 26.57 9.97 12.20
N GLU A 518 25.66 9.12 11.71
CA GLU A 518 24.61 8.54 12.57
C GLU A 518 25.15 7.51 13.56
N SER A 519 26.18 6.73 13.20
CA SER A 519 26.80 5.75 14.10
C SER A 519 27.34 6.35 15.41
N ARG A 520 27.57 7.66 15.45
CA ARG A 520 28.10 8.39 16.63
C ARG A 520 27.01 9.07 17.45
N ARG A 521 25.78 9.14 16.95
CA ARG A 521 24.68 9.86 17.61
C ARG A 521 23.95 8.97 18.60
N SER A 522 23.52 9.56 19.71
CA SER A 522 22.59 8.92 20.63
C SER A 522 21.17 8.89 20.05
N ILE A 523 20.37 7.93 20.53
CA ILE A 523 18.95 7.83 20.18
C ILE A 523 18.21 8.99 20.84
N LYS A 524 17.55 9.82 20.02
CA LYS A 524 16.76 10.97 20.51
C LYS A 524 15.60 10.54 21.40
#